data_AF-A0A8T9SYC5-F1
#
_entry.id   AF-A0A8T9SYC5-F1
#
_cell.length_a   1.000
_cell.length_b   1.000
_cell.length_c   1.000
_cell.angle_alpha   90.00
_cell.angle_beta   90.00
_cell.angle_gamma   90.00
#
_symmetry.space_group_name_H-M   'P 1'
#
loop_
_entity.id
_entity.type
_entity.pdbx_description
1 polymer ?
#
loop_
_entity_poly.entity_id
_entity_poly.type
_entity_poly.pdbx_seq_one_letter_code
_entity_poly.pdbx_strand_id
1 'polypeptide(L)' 'MKELGLGLFLLGLVSLVLPLLGMKFIFLTWIEQWGPAVSWAIRGGITLLGLIFYLSTRNRD' A
#
# COMPACT_ATOMS: atom_id res chain seq x y z
N MET A 1 -8.16 -16.74 -2.88
CA MET A 1 -8.23 -15.58 -3.80
C MET A 1 -8.66 -14.30 -3.09
N LYS A 2 -9.73 -14.30 -2.28
CA LYS A 2 -10.15 -13.15 -1.46
C LYS A 2 -9.11 -12.73 -0.41
N GLU A 3 -8.51 -13.72 0.26
CA GLU A 3 -7.50 -13.49 1.30
C GLU A 3 -6.22 -12.84 0.76
N LEU A 4 -5.87 -13.11 -0.52
CA LEU A 4 -4.73 -12.46 -1.18
C LEU A 4 -5.02 -10.99 -1.50
N GLY A 5 -6.25 -10.66 -1.94
CA GLY A 5 -6.66 -9.26 -2.15
C GLY A 5 -6.74 -8.48 -0.84
N LEU A 6 -7.27 -9.12 0.22
CA LEU A 6 -7.35 -8.53 1.55
C LEU A 6 -5.95 -8.35 2.18
N GLY A 7 -5.03 -9.29 1.96
CA GLY A 7 -3.63 -9.20 2.36
C GLY A 7 -2.87 -8.08 1.64
N LEU A 8 -3.02 -7.94 0.32
CA LEU A 8 -2.44 -6.82 -0.44
C LEU A 8 -3.00 -5.46 0.02
N PHE A 9 -4.30 -5.39 0.28
CA PHE A 9 -4.94 -4.19 0.79
C PHE A 9 -4.41 -3.81 2.18
N LEU A 10 -4.34 -4.75 3.12
CA LEU A 10 -3.77 -4.53 4.44
C LEU A 10 -2.29 -4.13 4.36
N LEU A 11 -1.50 -4.74 3.49
CA LEU A 11 -0.08 -4.44 3.32
C LEU A 11 0.15 -3.03 2.75
N GLY A 12 -0.68 -2.60 1.79
CA GLY A 12 -0.69 -1.22 1.30
C GLY A 12 -1.10 -0.22 2.38
N LEU A 13 -2.14 -0.55 3.15
CA LEU A 13 -2.66 0.31 4.21
C LEU A 13 -1.66 0.47 5.37
N VAL A 14 -1.02 -0.63 5.79
CA VAL A 14 0.06 -0.61 6.79
C VAL A 14 1.27 0.19 6.28
N SER A 15 1.61 0.09 4.99
CA SER A 15 2.66 0.90 4.35
C SER A 15 2.36 2.40 4.33
N LEU A 16 1.08 2.80 4.29
CA LEU A 16 0.65 4.19 4.44
C LEU A 16 0.66 4.68 5.89
N VAL A 17 0.31 3.82 6.85
CA VAL A 17 0.17 4.20 8.26
C VAL A 17 1.51 4.24 8.99
N LEU A 18 2.44 3.34 8.68
CA LEU A 18 3.78 3.29 9.28
C LEU A 18 4.51 4.64 9.27
N PRO A 19 4.64 5.36 8.13
CA PRO A 19 5.31 6.66 8.11
C PRO A 19 4.60 7.73 8.96
N LEU A 20 3.28 7.61 9.21
CA LEU A 20 2.56 8.50 10.13
C LEU A 20 2.96 8.30 11.60
N LEU A 21 3.43 7.10 11.95
CA LEU A 21 3.94 6.75 13.27
C LEU A 21 5.44 7.04 13.42
N GLY A 22 6.07 7.68 12.42
CA GLY A 22 7.52 7.91 12.36
C GLY A 22 8.32 6.61 12.10
N MET A 23 7.64 5.50 11.87
CA MET A 23 8.24 4.20 11.60
C MET A 23 8.32 3.95 10.10
N LYS A 24 9.48 3.47 9.63
CA LYS A 24 9.73 3.24 8.21
C LYS A 24 10.00 1.76 8.03
N PHE A 25 9.37 1.14 7.05
CA PHE A 25 9.88 -0.15 6.57
C PHE A 25 11.28 0.08 6.01
N ILE A 26 12.26 -0.67 6.49
CA ILE A 26 13.64 -0.63 5.97
C ILE A 26 13.63 -0.85 4.45
N PHE A 27 12.78 -1.74 3.94
CA PHE A 27 12.57 -1.98 2.52
C PHE A 27 11.97 -0.80 1.74
N LEU A 28 11.32 0.16 2.39
CA LEU A 28 10.74 1.35 1.76
C LEU A 28 11.62 2.59 1.97
N THR A 29 12.85 2.44 2.46
CA THR A 29 13.78 3.57 2.56
C THR A 29 14.31 4.02 1.20
N TRP A 30 14.35 3.13 0.20
CA TRP A 30 14.80 3.50 -1.14
C TRP A 30 13.82 4.46 -1.83
N ILE A 31 12.50 4.35 -1.59
CA ILE A 31 11.52 5.28 -2.19
C ILE A 31 11.69 6.70 -1.66
N GLU A 32 12.15 6.86 -0.41
CA GLU A 32 12.43 8.17 0.20
C GLU A 32 13.55 8.92 -0.53
N GLN A 33 14.43 8.22 -1.24
CA GLN A 33 15.50 8.82 -2.05
C GLN A 33 14.96 9.57 -3.28
N TRP A 34 13.76 9.24 -3.73
CA TRP A 34 13.08 9.87 -4.87
C TRP A 34 12.33 11.14 -4.45
N GLY A 35 12.37 11.45 -3.16
CA GLY A 35 11.70 12.59 -2.55
C GLY A 35 10.30 12.25 -2.01
N PRO A 36 9.77 13.16 -1.20
CA PRO A 36 8.53 12.94 -0.46
C PRO A 36 7.31 12.75 -1.36
N ALA A 37 7.22 13.50 -2.46
CA ALA A 37 6.08 13.41 -3.39
C ALA A 37 5.99 12.02 -4.07
N VAL A 38 7.13 11.49 -4.54
CA VAL A 38 7.20 10.18 -5.19
C VAL A 38 6.94 9.06 -4.17
N SER A 39 7.47 9.19 -2.95
CA SER A 39 7.23 8.23 -1.87
C SER A 39 5.74 8.10 -1.52
N TRP A 40 5.05 9.23 -1.42
CA TRP A 40 3.61 9.26 -1.18
C TRP A 40 2.82 8.73 -2.38
N ALA A 41 3.24 9.01 -3.61
CA ALA A 41 2.61 8.47 -4.81
C ALA A 41 2.71 6.94 -4.88
N ILE A 42 3.86 6.35 -4.54
CA ILE A 42 4.04 4.89 -4.51
C ILE A 42 3.19 4.26 -3.41
N ARG A 43 3.22 4.81 -2.19
CA ARG A 43 2.40 4.31 -1.06
C ARG A 43 0.91 4.40 -1.36
N GLY A 44 0.47 5.54 -1.88
CA GLY A 44 -0.90 5.76 -2.34
C GLY A 44 -1.27 4.79 -3.46
N GLY A 45 -0.41 4.63 -4.47
CA GLY A 45 -0.61 3.72 -5.60
C GLY A 45 -0.79 2.27 -5.20
N ILE A 46 0.06 1.74 -4.30
CA ILE A 46 -0.04 0.36 -3.80
C ILE A 46 -1.36 0.18 -3.01
N THR A 47 -1.73 1.16 -2.20
CA THR A 47 -2.98 1.10 -1.42
C THR A 47 -4.21 1.13 -2.33
N LEU A 48 -4.21 2.01 -3.32
CA LEU A 48 -5.31 2.17 -4.27
C LEU A 48 -5.43 0.94 -5.18
N LEU A 49 -4.31 0.36 -5.62
CA LEU A 49 -4.28 -0.93 -6.31
C LEU A 49 -4.82 -2.06 -5.44
N GLY A 50 -4.42 -2.15 -4.17
CA GLY A 50 -4.96 -3.12 -3.22
C GLY A 50 -6.47 -2.98 -3.04
N LEU A 51 -6.98 -1.75 -2.96
CA LEU A 51 -8.41 -1.46 -2.85
C LEU A 51 -9.18 -1.85 -4.13
N ILE A 52 -8.67 -1.49 -5.31
CA ILE A 52 -9.26 -1.89 -6.60
C ILE A 52 -9.29 -3.41 -6.73
N PHE A 53 -8.20 -4.08 -6.35
CA PHE A 53 -8.12 -5.54 -6.41
C PHE A 53 -9.11 -6.19 -5.45
N TYR A 54 -9.27 -5.65 -4.24
CA TYR A 54 -10.28 -6.08 -3.27
C TYR A 54 -11.71 -5.89 -3.81
N LEU A 55 -12.03 -4.73 -4.37
CA LEU A 55 -13.35 -4.47 -4.96
C LEU A 55 -13.62 -5.36 -6.19
N SER A 56 -12.63 -5.57 -7.05
CA SER A 56 -12.75 -6.44 -8.23
C SER A 56 -12.94 -7.91 -7.86
N THR A 57 -12.28 -8.38 -6.80
CA THR A 57 -12.49 -9.74 -6.27
C THR A 57 -13.80 -9.87 -5.52
N ARG A 58 -14.28 -8.82 -4.84
CA ARG A 58 -15.59 -8.80 -4.20
C ARG A 58 -16.76 -8.79 -5.17
N ASN A 59 -16.60 -8.20 -6.36
CA ASN A 59 -17.62 -8.18 -7.41
C ASN A 59 -17.73 -9.50 -8.21
N ARG A 60 -16.95 -10.53 -7.85
CA ARG A 60 -16.98 -11.86 -8.47
C ARG A 60 -17.66 -12.94 -7.62
N ASP A 61 -18.19 -12.57 -6.47
CA ASP A 61 -19.19 -13.36 -5.71
C ASP A 61 -20.61 -12.95 -6.10
#